data_AF-A0A6B1ATX0-F1
#
_entry.id   AF-A0A6B1ATX0-F1
#
_cell.length_a   1.000
_cell.length_b   1.000
_cell.length_c   1.000
_cell.angle_alpha   90.00
_cell.angle_beta   90.00
_cell.angle_gamma   90.00
#
_symmetry.space_group_name_H-M   'P 1'
#
loop_
_entity.id
_entity.type
_entity.pdbx_description
1 polymer ?
#
loop_
_entity_poly.entity_id
_entity_poly.type
_entity_poly.pdbx_seq_one_letter_code
_entity_poly.pdbx_strand_id
1 'polypeptide(L)'
;MQKQRVTVTVDQADLAEANEAVRQGRARSVSEWVSEAMAQRRIKDRRLAVLGELISEYEAEHGVISDEEIAQQAQQDRDAAAAQRHADLPRQ
;
A
#
# COMPACT_ATOMS: atom_id res chain seq x y z
N MET A 1 24.89 8.03 -4.69
CA MET A 1 24.33 8.19 -3.32
C MET A 1 25.34 7.69 -2.32
N GLN A 2 25.63 8.48 -1.29
CA GLN A 2 26.54 8.08 -0.22
C GLN A 2 25.81 7.12 0.72
N LYS A 3 26.38 5.93 0.95
CA LYS A 3 25.85 4.96 1.91
C LYS A 3 26.55 5.18 3.25
N GLN A 4 25.78 5.25 4.33
CA GLN A 4 26.31 5.33 5.69
C GLN A 4 26.17 3.97 6.37
N ARG A 5 27.20 3.54 7.12
CA ARG A 5 27.15 2.31 7.90
C ARG A 5 26.37 2.56 9.19
N VAL A 6 25.42 1.69 9.48
CA VAL A 6 24.60 1.72 10.69
C VAL A 6 24.61 0.33 11.29
N THR A 7 24.79 0.22 12.60
CA THR A 7 24.61 -1.03 13.35
C THR A 7 23.20 -1.04 13.89
N VAL A 8 22.44 -2.10 13.59
CA VAL A 8 21.06 -2.26 14.04
C VAL A 8 20.87 -3.65 14.63
N THR A 9 20.00 -3.76 15.63
CA THR A 9 19.48 -5.04 16.10
C THR A 9 18.24 -5.35 15.28
N VAL A 10 18.15 -6.57 14.75
CA VAL A 10 17.01 -7.06 13.97
C VAL A 10 16.56 -8.39 14.52
N ASP A 11 15.30 -8.74 14.27
CA ASP A 11 14.79 -10.05 14.62
C ASP A 11 15.47 -11.13 13.80
N GLN A 12 15.63 -12.31 14.41
CA GLN A 12 16.30 -13.43 13.76
C GLN A 12 15.57 -13.88 12.49
N ALA A 13 14.23 -13.78 12.49
CA ALA A 13 13.39 -14.11 11.34
C ALA A 13 13.68 -13.17 10.15
N ASP A 14 13.77 -11.87 10.38
CA ASP A 14 14.04 -10.87 9.33
C ASP A 14 15.43 -11.09 8.71
N LEU A 15 16.43 -11.38 9.56
CA LEU A 15 17.78 -11.67 9.07
C LEU A 15 17.83 -12.96 8.25
N ALA A 16 17.08 -13.99 8.65
CA ALA A 16 16.97 -15.23 7.88
C ALA A 16 16.31 -14.99 6.51
N GLU A 17 15.24 -14.19 6.47
CA GLU A 17 14.56 -13.84 5.21
C GLU A 17 15.48 -13.02 4.28
N ALA A 18 16.21 -12.05 4.83
CA ALA A 18 17.17 -11.25 4.05
C ALA A 18 18.28 -12.11 3.45
N ASN A 19 18.83 -13.05 4.22
CA ASN A 19 19.84 -13.99 3.73
C ASN A 19 19.27 -14.91 2.64
N GLU A 20 18.04 -15.38 2.81
CA GLU A 20 17.36 -16.21 1.82
C GLU A 20 17.11 -15.44 0.52
N ALA A 21 16.72 -14.17 0.60
CA ALA A 21 16.56 -13.30 -0.56
C ALA A 21 17.88 -13.13 -1.34
N VAL A 22 19.00 -13.03 -0.63
CA VAL A 22 20.34 -12.99 -1.25
C VAL A 22 20.68 -14.33 -1.89
N ARG A 23 20.43 -15.44 -1.19
CA ARG A 23 20.68 -16.81 -1.71
C ARG A 23 19.89 -17.09 -2.99
N GLN A 24 18.66 -16.61 -3.07
CA GLN A 24 17.78 -16.73 -4.24
C GLN A 24 18.13 -15.73 -5.36
N GLY A 25 19.10 -14.84 -5.15
CA GLY A 25 19.48 -13.82 -6.13
C GLY A 25 18.48 -12.66 -6.28
N ARG A 26 17.49 -12.56 -5.38
CA ARG A 26 16.54 -11.42 -5.36
C ARG A 26 17.20 -10.11 -4.90
N ALA A 27 18.29 -10.20 -4.13
CA ALA A 27 19.12 -9.07 -3.74
C ALA A 27 20.60 -9.46 -3.80
N ARG A 28 21.51 -8.51 -4.05
CA ARG A 28 22.96 -8.79 -4.09
C ARG A 28 23.59 -8.79 -2.70
N SER A 29 22.93 -8.20 -1.70
CA SER A 29 23.36 -8.20 -0.31
C SER A 29 22.19 -7.92 0.63
N VAL A 30 22.37 -8.25 1.92
CA VAL A 30 21.41 -7.89 2.99
C VAL A 30 21.24 -6.36 3.05
N SER A 31 22.32 -5.60 2.88
CA SER A 31 22.25 -4.13 2.88
C SER A 31 21.44 -3.58 1.70
N GLU A 32 21.47 -4.23 0.54
CA GLU A 32 20.61 -3.88 -0.60
C GLU A 32 19.15 -4.22 -0.30
N TRP A 33 18.87 -5.42 0.21
CA TRP A 33 17.52 -5.86 0.58
C TRP A 33 16.88 -4.90 1.60
N VAL A 34 17.62 -4.54 2.66
CA VAL A 34 17.15 -3.55 3.66
C VAL A 34 16.96 -2.17 3.04
N SER A 35 17.87 -1.74 2.15
CA SER A 35 17.74 -0.44 1.48
C SER A 35 16.49 -0.37 0.60
N GLU A 36 16.17 -1.46 -0.09
CA GLU A 36 14.97 -1.57 -0.92
C GLU A 36 13.70 -1.53 -0.07
N ALA A 37 13.64 -2.32 1.01
CA ALA A 37 12.51 -2.30 1.95
C ALA A 37 12.28 -0.90 2.53
N MET A 38 13.35 -0.19 2.92
CA MET A 38 13.25 1.20 3.38
C MET A 38 12.79 2.16 2.28
N ALA A 39 13.19 1.95 1.02
CA ALA A 39 12.72 2.76 -0.10
C ALA A 39 11.22 2.54 -0.36
N GLN A 40 10.77 1.29 -0.38
CA GLN A 40 9.36 0.93 -0.55
C GLN A 40 8.50 1.53 0.57
N ARG A 41 8.94 1.43 1.83
CA ARG A 41 8.27 2.04 2.98
C ARG A 41 8.19 3.56 2.85
N ARG A 42 9.29 4.25 2.51
CA ARG A 42 9.28 5.71 2.30
C ARG A 42 8.31 6.16 1.21
N ILE A 43 8.24 5.41 0.10
CA ILE A 43 7.31 5.71 -1.00
C ILE A 43 5.87 5.53 -0.52
N LYS A 44 5.57 4.42 0.18
CA LYS A 44 4.25 4.15 0.75
C LYS A 44 3.84 5.24 1.73
N ASP A 45 4.71 5.57 2.69
CA ASP A 45 4.42 6.58 3.72
C ASP A 45 4.20 7.96 3.10
N ARG A 46 5.00 8.34 2.08
CA ARG A 46 4.79 9.59 1.33
C ARG A 46 3.44 9.60 0.61
N ARG A 47 3.06 8.51 -0.05
CA ARG A 47 1.76 8.43 -0.74
C ARG A 47 0.59 8.52 0.22
N LEU A 48 0.68 7.85 1.37
CA LEU A 48 -0.35 7.91 2.41
C LEU A 48 -0.47 9.31 3.01
N ALA A 49 0.65 10.00 3.23
CA ALA A 49 0.63 11.39 3.71
C ALA A 49 -0.07 12.33 2.72
N VAL A 50 0.25 12.22 1.43
CA VAL A 50 -0.41 13.03 0.38
C VAL A 50 -1.90 12.70 0.29
N LEU A 51 -2.29 11.43 0.35
CA LEU A 51 -3.71 11.05 0.35
C LEU A 51 -4.43 11.61 1.57
N GLY A 52 -3.82 11.56 2.76
CA GLY A 52 -4.38 12.14 3.97
C GLY A 52 -4.60 13.64 3.85
N GLU A 53 -3.64 14.36 3.28
CA GLU A 53 -3.75 15.81 3.02
C GLU A 53 -4.91 16.13 2.08
N LEU A 54 -5.04 15.40 0.97
CA LEU A 54 -6.14 15.57 0.01
C LEU A 54 -7.51 15.27 0.63
N ILE A 55 -7.60 14.23 1.47
CA ILE A 55 -8.85 13.92 2.18
C ILE A 55 -9.18 15.04 3.15
N SER A 56 -8.20 15.53 3.92
CA SER A 56 -8.42 16.63 4.86
C SER A 56 -8.85 17.94 4.17
N GLU A 57 -8.30 18.24 3.00
CA GLU A 57 -8.72 19.39 2.17
C GLU A 57 -10.17 19.23 1.70
N TYR A 58 -10.52 18.04 1.19
CA TYR A 58 -11.89 17.74 0.76
C TYR A 58 -12.89 17.82 1.92
N GLU A 59 -12.56 17.25 3.07
CA GLU A 59 -13.43 17.25 4.25
C GLU A 59 -13.62 18.66 4.83
N ALA A 60 -12.62 19.54 4.70
CA ALA A 60 -12.75 20.93 5.09
C ALA A 60 -13.75 21.70 4.19
N GLU A 61 -13.84 21.35 2.90
CA GLU A 61 -14.77 21.96 1.95
C GLU A 61 -16.18 21.34 2.02
N HIS A 62 -16.27 20.02 2.19
CA HIS A 62 -17.52 19.26 1.99
C HIS A 62 -18.09 18.61 3.26
N GLY A 63 -17.34 18.65 4.38
CA GLY A 63 -17.67 17.91 5.59
C GLY A 63 -16.98 16.56 5.69
N VAL A 64 -16.88 16.04 6.90
CA VAL A 64 -16.18 14.77 7.22
C VAL A 64 -16.86 13.60 6.53
N ILE A 65 -16.08 12.75 5.88
CA ILE A 65 -16.57 11.52 5.28
C ILE A 65 -16.75 10.49 6.40
N SER A 66 -17.99 10.09 6.66
CA SER A 66 -18.29 9.11 7.72
C SER A 66 -18.11 7.67 7.25
N ASP A 67 -17.82 6.77 8.20
CA ASP A 67 -17.75 5.32 7.95
C ASP A 67 -19.06 4.77 7.36
N GLU A 68 -20.20 5.35 7.74
CA GLU A 68 -21.51 4.97 7.21
C GLU A 68 -21.65 5.35 5.74
N GLU A 69 -21.26 6.58 5.36
CA GLU A 69 -21.27 7.02 3.97
C GLU A 69 -20.35 6.15 3.09
N ILE A 70 -19.17 5.79 3.61
CA ILE A 70 -18.24 4.87 2.91
C ILE A 70 -18.91 3.49 2.71
N ALA A 71 -19.55 2.95 3.74
CA ALA A 71 -20.23 1.66 3.65
C ALA A 71 -21.41 1.67 2.67
N GLN A 72 -22.21 2.75 2.69
CA GLN A 72 -23.31 2.95 1.76
C GLN A 72 -22.80 3.07 0.31
N GLN A 73 -21.76 3.87 0.07
CA GLN A 73 -21.16 4.00 -1.26
C GLN A 73 -20.60 2.65 -1.75
N ALA A 74 -19.87 1.93 -0.91
CA ALA A 74 -19.33 0.62 -1.26
C ALA A 74 -20.41 -0.42 -1.58
N GLN A 75 -21.61 -0.29 -1.00
CA GLN A 75 -22.76 -1.12 -1.34
C GLN A 75 -23.34 -0.73 -2.71
N GLN A 76 -23.54 0.57 -2.95
CA GLN A 76 -24.02 1.08 -4.24
C GLN A 76 -23.09 0.67 -5.39
N ASP A 77 -21.77 0.74 -5.19
CA ASP A 77 -20.77 0.33 -6.19
C ASP A 77 -20.88 -1.17 -6.53
N ARG A 78 -21.12 -2.00 -5.51
CA ARG A 78 -21.33 -3.44 -5.69
C ARG A 78 -22.62 -3.73 -6.46
N ASP A 79 -23.70 -3.03 -6.15
CA ASP A 79 -24.99 -3.18 -6.83
C ASP A 79 -24.91 -2.72 -8.29
N ALA A 80 -24.24 -1.59 -8.56
CA ALA A 80 -24.00 -1.10 -9.91
C ALA A 80 -23.16 -2.08 -10.73
N ALA A 81 -22.09 -2.64 -10.15
CA ALA A 81 -21.27 -3.66 -10.80
C ALA A 81 -22.07 -4.95 -11.08
N ALA A 82 -22.98 -5.35 -10.19
CA ALA A 82 -23.87 -6.48 -10.41
C ALA A 82 -24.86 -6.22 -11.55
N ALA A 83 -25.49 -5.04 -11.57
CA ALA A 83 -26.42 -4.65 -12.62
C ALA A 83 -25.77 -4.65 -14.00
N GLN A 84 -24.52 -4.18 -14.11
CA GLN A 84 -23.74 -4.25 -15.35
C GLN A 84 -23.48 -5.69 -15.81
N ARG A 85 -23.08 -6.59 -14.90
CA ARG A 85 -22.89 -8.02 -15.25
C ARG A 85 -24.19 -8.67 -15.74
N HIS A 86 -25.32 -8.31 -15.16
CA HIS A 86 -26.62 -8.80 -15.59
C HIS A 86 -27.06 -8.23 -16.94
N ALA A 87 -26.70 -6.99 -17.25
CA ALA A 87 -26.99 -6.36 -18.54
C ALA A 87 -26.14 -6.94 -19.69
N ASP A 88 -24.94 -7.46 -19.39
CA ASP A 88 -23.99 -8.02 -20.35
C ASP A 88 -24.24 -9.52 -20.66
N LEU A 89 -25.19 -10.16 -19.97
CA LEU A 89 -25.66 -11.51 -20.29
C LEU A 89 -26.59 -11.46 -21.53
N PRO A 90 -26.34 -12.26 -22.59
CA PRO A 90 -27.20 -12.27 -23.77
C PRO A 90 -28.60 -12.72 -23.38
N ARG A 91 -29.61 -11.92 -23.76
CA ARG A 91 -31.03 -12.30 -23.64
C ARG A 91 -31.24 -13.53 -24.55
N GLN A 92 -31.52 -14.69 -23.94
CA GLN A 92 -32.04 -15.87 -24.63
C GLN A 92 -33.53 -15.68 -24.92
#